data_AF-A0A6I3WV62-F1
#
_entry.id   AF-A0A6I3WV62-F1
#
_cell.length_a   1.000
_cell.length_b   1.000
_cell.length_c   1.000
_cell.angle_alpha   90.00
_cell.angle_beta   90.00
_cell.angle_gamma   90.00
#
_symmetry.space_group_name_H-M   'P 1'
#
loop_
_entity.id
_entity.type
_entity.pdbx_description
1 polymer ?
#
loop_
_entity_poly.entity_id
_entity_poly.type
_entity_poly.pdbx_seq_one_letter_code
_entity_poly.pdbx_strand_id
1 'polypeptide(L)'
;MATLLAHIAVRPGMADRFEEIARGLYASTHELEPRVRRYEYWRGAEENTYYSLLSFESFADFLAHQTSDHHESASPALGQVISRIRLEWVDPIAGASPLGATKPGEAFPESSQLARDYAVRFAAQVADWWLALR
;
A
#
# COMPACT_ATOMS: atom_id res chain seq x y z
N MET A 1 -7.91 2.68 -10.50
CA MET A 1 -6.91 3.11 -9.52
C MET A 1 -7.16 2.40 -8.22
N ALA A 2 -6.09 2.08 -7.50
CA ALA A 2 -6.13 1.55 -6.15
C ALA A 2 -5.33 2.50 -5.27
N THR A 3 -6.00 3.24 -4.37
CA THR A 3 -5.35 4.18 -3.46
C THR A 3 -5.69 3.83 -2.02
N LEU A 4 -4.66 3.67 -1.19
CA LEU A 4 -4.81 3.35 0.22
C LEU A 4 -3.79 4.08 1.10
N LEU A 5 -4.17 4.27 2.36
CA LEU A 5 -3.32 4.72 3.44
C LEU A 5 -3.02 3.52 4.36
N ALA A 6 -1.76 3.11 4.42
CA ALA A 6 -1.28 2.19 5.42
C ALA A 6 -0.99 2.93 6.72
N HIS A 7 -1.59 2.47 7.81
CA HIS A 7 -1.32 2.91 9.17
C HIS A 7 -0.42 1.86 9.82
N ILE A 8 0.80 2.26 10.20
CA ILE A 8 1.86 1.34 10.61
C ILE A 8 2.29 1.69 12.03
N ALA A 9 2.30 0.71 12.91
CA ALA A 9 2.94 0.80 14.21
C ALA A 9 4.22 -0.06 14.19
N VAL A 10 5.32 0.54 14.59
CA VAL A 10 6.64 -0.07 14.68
C VAL A 10 6.90 -0.47 16.14
N ARG A 11 7.67 -1.55 16.35
CA ARG A 11 8.06 -1.98 17.70
C ARG A 11 9.00 -0.94 18.33
N PRO A 12 8.93 -0.70 19.65
CA PRO A 12 9.85 0.21 20.33
C PRO A 12 11.32 -0.14 20.03
N GLY A 13 12.12 0.89 19.75
CA GLY A 13 13.54 0.74 19.41
C GLY A 13 13.85 0.28 17.97
N MET A 14 12.83 0.03 17.14
CA MET A 14 13.01 -0.45 15.76
C MET A 14 12.80 0.63 14.68
N ALA A 15 12.59 1.89 15.08
CA ALA A 15 12.34 3.01 14.16
C ALA A 15 13.41 3.15 13.08
N ASP A 16 14.70 3.17 13.46
CA ASP A 16 15.81 3.32 12.51
C ASP A 16 15.85 2.19 11.48
N ARG A 17 15.65 0.94 11.93
CA ARG A 17 15.63 -0.24 11.06
C ARG A 17 14.42 -0.23 10.14
N PHE A 18 13.25 0.14 10.65
CA PHE A 18 12.05 0.29 9.83
C PHE A 18 12.26 1.34 8.73
N GLU A 19 12.83 2.50 9.06
CA GLU A 19 13.06 3.55 8.07
C GLU A 19 14.12 3.19 7.03
N GLU A 20 15.13 2.39 7.39
CA GLU A 20 16.08 1.81 6.43
C GLU A 20 15.35 0.92 5.41
N ILE A 21 14.50 0.01 5.87
CA ILE A 21 13.71 -0.88 5.00
C ILE A 21 12.75 -0.05 4.14
N ALA A 22 12.06 0.94 4.72
CA ALA A 22 11.11 1.80 4.02
C ALA A 22 11.77 2.62 2.91
N ARG A 23 12.99 3.14 3.13
CA ARG A 23 13.77 3.81 2.08
C ARG A 23 14.16 2.87 0.95
N GLY A 24 14.55 1.63 1.28
CA GLY A 24 14.86 0.61 0.28
C GLY A 24 13.65 0.24 -0.57
N LEU A 25 12.49 0.01 0.06
CA LEU A 25 11.23 -0.25 -0.64
C LEU A 25 10.82 0.95 -1.50
N TYR A 26 10.90 2.16 -0.96
CA TYR A 26 10.61 3.38 -1.72
C TYR A 26 11.40 3.46 -3.03
N ALA A 27 12.73 3.26 -2.95
CA ALA A 27 13.60 3.33 -4.10
C ALA A 27 13.27 2.24 -5.12
N SER A 28 13.18 0.98 -4.68
CA SER A 28 12.88 -0.16 -5.57
C SER A 28 11.52 -0.04 -6.23
N THR A 29 10.48 0.38 -5.51
CA THR A 29 9.14 0.57 -6.07
C THR A 29 9.17 1.61 -7.20
N HIS A 30 9.80 2.77 -6.99
CA HIS A 30 9.84 3.82 -8.01
C HIS A 30 10.75 3.49 -9.19
N GLU A 31 11.78 2.67 -8.98
CA GLU A 31 12.67 2.21 -10.05
C GLU A 31 12.02 1.11 -10.90
N LEU A 32 11.33 0.15 -10.27
CA LEU A 32 10.92 -1.10 -10.91
C LEU A 32 9.43 -1.15 -11.27
N GLU A 33 8.59 -0.30 -10.68
CA GLU A 33 7.13 -0.39 -10.85
C GLU A 33 6.57 0.81 -11.64
N PRO A 34 6.48 0.74 -12.98
CA PRO A 34 6.03 1.87 -13.80
C PRO A 34 4.55 2.25 -13.57
N ARG A 35 3.78 1.39 -12.90
CA ARG A 35 2.35 1.56 -12.61
C ARG A 35 2.07 2.16 -11.24
N VAL A 36 3.11 2.43 -10.44
CA VAL A 36 2.99 3.20 -9.20
C VAL A 36 2.71 4.67 -9.52
N ARG A 37 1.84 5.29 -8.72
CA ARG A 37 1.48 6.72 -8.79
C ARG A 37 1.88 7.48 -7.53
N ARG A 38 1.78 6.82 -6.38
CA ARG A 38 2.21 7.30 -5.06
C ARG A 38 2.71 6.11 -4.27
N TYR A 39 3.78 6.30 -3.51
CA TYR A 39 4.33 5.30 -2.61
C TYR A 39 5.31 5.98 -1.67
N GLU A 40 4.82 6.78 -0.74
CA GLU A 40 5.66 7.55 0.17
C GLU A 40 5.42 7.12 1.63
N TYR A 41 6.39 7.37 2.50
CA TYR A 41 6.32 7.08 3.94
C TYR A 41 6.45 8.38 4.74
N TRP A 42 5.69 8.49 5.83
CA TRP A 42 5.75 9.60 6.78
C TRP A 42 5.77 9.09 8.21
N ARG A 43 6.49 9.81 9.08
CA ARG A 43 6.37 9.64 10.54
C ARG A 43 5.01 10.19 10.99
N GLY A 44 4.36 9.49 11.89
CA GLY A 44 3.19 9.99 12.59
C GLY A 44 3.59 10.93 13.73
N ALA A 45 2.59 11.60 14.30
CA ALA A 45 2.79 12.48 15.45
C ALA A 45 3.08 11.70 16.74
N GLU A 46 2.58 10.46 16.84
CA GLU A 46 2.85 9.55 17.95
C GLU A 46 4.13 8.75 17.70
N GLU A 47 4.88 8.46 18.77
CA GLU A 47 6.12 7.71 18.68
C GLU A 47 5.89 6.33 18.06
N ASN A 48 6.80 5.90 17.19
CA ASN A 48 6.76 4.62 16.48
C ASN A 48 5.50 4.42 15.60
N THR A 49 4.78 5.49 15.25
CA THR A 49 3.70 5.44 14.26
C THR A 49 4.17 6.01 12.93
N TYR A 50 3.70 5.41 11.85
CA TYR A 50 4.05 5.79 10.49
C TYR A 50 2.84 5.64 9.57
N TYR A 51 2.85 6.41 8.49
CA TYR A 51 1.86 6.35 7.43
C TYR A 51 2.55 6.04 6.10
N SER A 52 1.88 5.30 5.23
CA SER A 52 2.28 5.23 3.83
C SER A 52 1.06 5.39 2.92
N LEU A 53 1.19 6.24 1.92
CA LEU A 53 0.16 6.48 0.90
C LEU A 53 0.63 5.74 -0.33
N LEU A 54 -0.18 4.79 -0.76
CA LEU A 54 0.08 3.98 -1.92
C LEU A 54 -1.02 4.27 -2.95
N SER A 55 -0.63 4.47 -4.20
CA SER A 55 -1.57 4.61 -5.30
C SER A 55 -1.02 3.92 -6.55
N PHE A 56 -1.86 3.10 -7.18
CA PHE A 56 -1.51 2.32 -8.38
C PHE A 56 -2.58 2.48 -9.46
N GLU A 57 -2.20 2.35 -10.72
CA GLU A 57 -3.13 2.48 -11.86
C GLU A 57 -4.39 1.61 -11.73
N SER A 58 -4.26 0.39 -11.21
CA SER A 58 -5.36 -0.54 -10.93
C SER A 58 -5.16 -1.34 -9.64
N PHE A 59 -6.20 -2.07 -9.21
CA PHE A 59 -6.10 -3.01 -8.10
C PHE A 59 -5.15 -4.18 -8.41
N ALA A 60 -5.11 -4.61 -9.66
CA ALA A 60 -4.19 -5.67 -10.07
C ALA A 60 -2.73 -5.20 -10.03
N ASP A 61 -2.46 -3.93 -10.34
CA ASP A 61 -1.11 -3.34 -10.15
C ASP A 61 -0.73 -3.27 -8.67
N PHE A 62 -1.68 -2.97 -7.78
CA PHE A 62 -1.46 -3.07 -6.33
C PHE A 62 -1.14 -4.51 -5.91
N LEU A 63 -1.83 -5.52 -6.44
CA LEU A 63 -1.49 -6.91 -6.14
C LEU A 63 -0.11 -7.29 -6.66
N ALA A 64 0.25 -6.83 -7.87
CA ALA A 64 1.58 -7.02 -8.44
C ALA A 64 2.68 -6.41 -7.55
N HIS A 65 2.44 -5.21 -7.01
CA HIS A 65 3.30 -4.61 -5.99
C HIS A 65 3.42 -5.48 -4.74
N GLN A 66 2.29 -5.93 -4.18
CA GLN A 66 2.30 -6.75 -2.95
C GLN A 66 3.04 -8.08 -3.10
N THR A 67 3.12 -8.62 -4.32
CA THR A 67 3.79 -9.88 -4.62
C THR A 67 5.08 -9.70 -5.42
N SER A 68 5.64 -8.49 -5.48
CA SER A 68 6.88 -8.22 -6.20
C SER A 68 8.08 -8.84 -5.47
N ASP A 69 9.15 -9.15 -6.20
CA ASP A 69 10.34 -9.79 -5.62
C ASP A 69 10.96 -8.95 -4.49
N HIS A 70 10.99 -7.62 -4.64
CA HIS A 70 11.56 -6.73 -3.64
C HIS A 70 10.64 -6.59 -2.41
N HIS A 71 9.31 -6.68 -2.60
CA HIS A 71 8.37 -6.66 -1.49
C HIS A 71 8.38 -8.00 -0.72
N GLU A 72 8.37 -9.14 -1.42
CA GLU A 72 8.49 -10.46 -0.81
C GLU A 72 9.82 -10.65 -0.08
N SER A 73 10.93 -10.15 -0.64
CA SER A 73 12.24 -10.18 0.01
C SER A 73 12.29 -9.31 1.28
N ALA A 74 11.56 -8.20 1.31
CA ALA A 74 11.49 -7.31 2.48
C ALA A 74 10.51 -7.80 3.56
N SER A 75 9.50 -8.60 3.18
CA SER A 75 8.40 -9.04 4.05
C SER A 75 8.86 -9.68 5.38
N PRO A 76 9.85 -10.58 5.42
CA PRO A 76 10.36 -11.12 6.69
C PRO A 76 10.98 -10.06 7.60
N ALA A 77 11.70 -9.09 7.04
CA ALA A 77 12.33 -8.00 7.80
C ALA A 77 11.27 -7.02 8.33
N LEU A 78 10.25 -6.72 7.52
CA LEU A 78 9.10 -5.92 7.95
C LEU A 78 8.36 -6.60 9.11
N GLY A 79 8.16 -7.92 9.07
CA GLY A 79 7.51 -8.69 10.14
C GLY A 79 8.24 -8.62 11.49
N GLN A 80 9.56 -8.40 11.48
CA GLN A 80 10.34 -8.24 12.70
C GLN A 80 10.14 -6.85 13.33
N VAL A 81 9.99 -5.79 12.53
CA VAL A 81 9.93 -4.42 13.01
C VAL A 81 8.52 -3.88 13.19
N ILE A 82 7.54 -4.34 12.40
CA ILE A 82 6.15 -3.90 12.48
C ILE A 82 5.43 -4.69 13.60
N SER A 83 4.76 -3.96 14.48
CA SER A 83 3.88 -4.54 15.52
C SER A 83 2.43 -4.63 15.05
N ARG A 84 1.99 -3.68 14.22
CA ARG A 84 0.63 -3.63 13.66
C ARG A 84 0.63 -2.87 12.34
N ILE A 85 -0.17 -3.34 11.39
CA ILE A 85 -0.50 -2.60 10.17
C ILE A 85 -2.01 -2.64 9.93
N ARG A 86 -2.58 -1.52 9.49
CA ARG A 86 -3.97 -1.42 9.01
C ARG A 86 -3.94 -0.75 7.64
N LEU A 87 -4.55 -1.38 6.65
CA LEU A 87 -4.74 -0.79 5.32
C LEU A 87 -6.11 -0.13 5.27
N GLU A 88 -6.13 1.15 4.92
CA GLU A 88 -7.35 1.95 4.77
C GLU A 88 -7.48 2.40 3.32
N TRP A 89 -8.51 1.92 2.62
CA TRP A 89 -8.84 2.43 1.30
C TRP A 89 -9.34 3.86 1.40
N VAL A 90 -8.88 4.72 0.50
CA VAL A 90 -9.28 6.14 0.46
C VAL A 90 -9.70 6.52 -0.94
N ASP A 91 -10.62 7.48 -1.03
CA ASP A 91 -11.06 8.04 -2.30
C ASP A 91 -10.66 9.52 -2.39
N PRO A 92 -10.04 9.97 -3.50
CA PRO A 92 -9.70 11.38 -3.66
C PRO A 92 -10.97 12.23 -3.78
N ILE A 93 -10.96 13.40 -3.14
CA ILE A 93 -11.96 14.44 -3.41
C ILE A 93 -11.71 14.98 -4.83
N ALA A 94 -12.76 15.00 -5.66
CA ALA A 94 -12.69 15.47 -7.03
C ALA A 94 -12.10 16.90 -7.11
N GLY A 95 -11.07 17.07 -7.93
CA GLY A 95 -10.37 18.35 -8.10
C GLY A 95 -9.34 18.71 -7.03
N ALA A 96 -9.27 17.97 -5.92
CA ALA A 96 -8.28 18.21 -4.85
C ALA A 96 -7.06 17.26 -4.92
N SER A 97 -7.07 16.30 -5.85
CA SER A 97 -5.98 15.37 -6.10
C SER A 97 -5.86 15.07 -7.59
N PRO A 98 -4.64 14.90 -8.13
CA PRO A 98 -4.44 14.43 -9.51
C PRO A 98 -4.73 12.93 -9.68
N LEU A 99 -5.01 12.20 -8.58
CA LEU A 99 -5.33 10.78 -8.59
C LEU A 99 -6.80 10.57 -8.96
N GLY A 100 -7.07 9.46 -9.65
CA GLY A 100 -8.42 9.02 -9.98
C GLY A 100 -9.09 8.27 -8.84
N ALA A 101 -10.42 8.16 -8.92
CA ALA A 101 -11.24 7.43 -7.95
C ALA A 101 -10.75 5.99 -7.72
N THR A 102 -10.77 5.56 -6.45
CA THR A 102 -10.46 4.19 -6.05
C THR A 102 -11.57 3.26 -6.53
N LYS A 103 -11.20 2.16 -7.19
CA LYS A 103 -12.14 1.20 -7.78
C LYS A 103 -11.98 -0.16 -7.11
N PRO A 104 -13.07 -0.95 -7.01
CA PRO A 104 -12.92 -2.36 -6.68
C PRO A 104 -12.15 -3.06 -7.80
N GLY A 105 -11.59 -4.22 -7.52
CA GLY A 105 -10.93 -5.02 -8.53
C GLY A 105 -10.67 -6.44 -8.05
N GLU A 106 -10.23 -7.26 -8.99
CA GLU A 106 -9.92 -8.66 -8.79
C GLU A 106 -8.45 -8.91 -9.21
N ALA A 107 -7.91 -10.06 -8.82
CA ALA A 107 -6.67 -10.55 -9.42
C ALA A 107 -6.88 -10.85 -10.91
N PHE A 108 -5.82 -10.76 -11.72
CA PHE A 108 -5.87 -11.26 -13.08
C PHE A 108 -6.14 -12.78 -13.09
N PRO A 109 -6.88 -13.34 -14.07
CA PRO A 109 -7.16 -14.77 -14.15
C PRO A 109 -5.90 -15.66 -14.07
N GLU A 110 -4.81 -15.21 -14.69
CA GLU A 110 -3.51 -15.87 -14.75
C GLU A 110 -2.62 -15.63 -13.52
N SER A 111 -3.11 -14.92 -12.51
CA SER A 111 -2.34 -14.60 -11.30
C SER A 111 -1.86 -15.84 -10.55
N SER A 112 -0.78 -15.72 -9.78
CA SER A 112 -0.33 -16.76 -8.87
C SER A 112 -1.37 -17.06 -7.78
N GLN A 113 -1.25 -18.20 -7.08
CA GLN A 113 -2.13 -18.48 -5.94
C GLN A 113 -2.00 -17.42 -4.85
N LEU A 114 -0.78 -16.97 -4.57
CA LEU A 114 -0.50 -15.91 -3.61
C LEU A 114 -1.26 -14.62 -3.96
N ALA A 115 -1.20 -14.20 -5.23
CA ALA A 115 -1.90 -13.01 -5.70
C ALA A 115 -3.43 -13.14 -5.60
N ARG A 116 -3.99 -14.34 -5.84
CA ARG A 116 -5.42 -14.61 -5.62
C ARG A 116 -5.80 -14.53 -4.14
N ASP A 117 -5.00 -15.11 -3.25
CA ASP A 117 -5.22 -15.05 -1.80
C ASP A 117 -5.15 -13.60 -1.31
N TYR A 118 -4.21 -12.83 -1.86
CA TYR A 118 -4.04 -11.40 -1.56
C TYR A 118 -5.19 -10.55 -2.12
N ALA A 119 -5.76 -10.91 -3.27
CA ALA A 119 -6.95 -10.23 -3.79
C ALA A 119 -8.13 -10.32 -2.82
N VAL A 120 -8.32 -11.46 -2.18
CA VAL A 120 -9.37 -11.63 -1.15
C VAL A 120 -9.00 -10.88 0.12
N ARG A 121 -7.77 -11.07 0.62
CA ARG A 121 -7.32 -10.49 1.89
C ARG A 121 -7.27 -8.97 1.87
N PHE A 122 -6.88 -8.39 0.74
CA PHE A 122 -6.70 -6.96 0.55
C PHE A 122 -7.74 -6.37 -0.39
N ALA A 123 -8.90 -7.01 -0.54
CA ALA A 123 -9.98 -6.52 -1.40
C ALA A 123 -10.26 -5.03 -1.15
N ALA A 124 -10.33 -4.25 -2.24
CA ALA A 124 -10.62 -2.84 -2.17
C ALA A 124 -12.03 -2.58 -1.61
N GLN A 125 -12.08 -1.84 -0.49
CA GLN A 125 -13.32 -1.49 0.19
C GLN A 125 -13.75 -0.08 -0.25
N VAL A 126 -14.65 -0.01 -1.23
CA VAL A 126 -15.22 1.25 -1.71
C VAL A 126 -16.44 1.58 -0.86
N ALA A 127 -16.40 2.69 -0.12
CA ALA A 127 -17.50 3.08 0.74
C ALA A 127 -18.67 3.69 -0.07
N ASP A 128 -19.90 3.30 0.25
CA ASP A 128 -21.11 3.76 -0.45
C ASP A 128 -21.25 5.28 -0.48
N TRP A 129 -20.88 5.96 0.61
CA TRP A 129 -20.98 7.41 0.69
C TRP A 129 -20.03 8.14 -0.26
N TRP A 130 -18.92 7.52 -0.68
CA TRP A 130 -18.04 8.09 -1.71
C TRP A 130 -18.74 8.14 -3.06
N LEU A 131 -19.50 7.10 -3.40
CA LEU A 131 -20.18 7.01 -4.69
C LEU A 131 -21.18 8.14 -4.92
N ALA A 132 -21.78 8.64 -3.85
CA ALA A 132 -22.71 9.78 -3.89
C ALA A 132 -22.01 11.15 -4.11
N LEU A 133 -20.69 11.22 -3.98
CA LEU A 133 -19.90 12.47 -4.05
C LEU A 133 -18.93 12.51 -5.24
N ARG A 134 -18.91 11.45 -6.07
CA ARG A 134 -18.05 11.35 -7.26
C ARG A 134 -18.66 12.00 -8.49
#